data_AF-F3CGP4-F1
#
_entry.id   AF-F3CGP4-F1
#
_cell.length_a   1.000
_cell.length_b   1.000
_cell.length_c   1.000
_cell.angle_alpha   90.00
_cell.angle_beta   90.00
_cell.angle_gamma   90.00
#
_symmetry.space_group_name_H-M   'P 1'
#
loop_
_entity.id
_entity.type
_entity.pdbx_description
1 polymer ?
#
loop_
_entity_poly.entity_id
_entity_poly.type
_entity_poly.pdbx_seq_one_letter_code
_entity_poly.pdbx_strand_id
1 'polypeptide(L)' 'AVGHLLEIKLKEFGVEVSVDSIHPGPVITRYEIQPAAGVKVSRIANLAKDLARSLAVTSVRVVEVIPGK' A
#
# COMPACT_ATOMS: atom_id res chain seq x y z
N ALA A 1 -2.52 -5.99 13.65
CA ALA A 1 -2.55 -4.53 13.40
C ALA A 1 -2.84 -4.28 11.92
N VAL A 2 -3.51 -3.18 11.56
CA VAL A 2 -3.98 -2.90 10.19
C VAL A 2 -2.85 -2.92 9.13
N GLY A 3 -1.61 -2.59 9.51
CA GLY A 3 -0.45 -2.71 8.60
C GLY A 3 -0.25 -4.12 8.04
N HIS A 4 -0.46 -5.16 8.86
CA HIS A 4 -0.34 -6.55 8.42
C HIS A 4 -1.41 -6.93 7.38
N LEU A 5 -2.60 -6.33 7.47
CA LEU A 5 -3.67 -6.57 6.50
C LEU A 5 -3.30 -6.04 5.11
N LEU A 6 -2.61 -4.89 5.03
CA LEU A 6 -2.14 -4.32 3.77
C LEU A 6 -1.14 -5.24 3.07
N GLU A 7 -0.17 -5.78 3.81
CA GLU A 7 0.82 -6.74 3.29
C GLU A 7 0.14 -8.00 2.76
N ILE A 8 -0.78 -8.58 3.53
CA ILE A 8 -1.56 -9.75 3.10
C ILE A 8 -2.33 -9.44 1.82
N LYS A 9 -3.04 -8.30 1.76
CA LYS A 9 -3.86 -7.96 0.60
C LYS A 9 -3.02 -7.71 -0.65
N LEU A 10 -1.88 -7.04 -0.54
CA LEU A 10 -0.98 -6.87 -1.68
C LEU A 10 -0.38 -8.21 -2.13
N LYS A 11 -0.07 -9.10 -1.19
CA LYS A 11 0.42 -10.46 -1.48
C LYS A 11 -0.59 -11.31 -2.23
N GLU A 12 -1.89 -11.19 -1.93
CA GLU A 12 -2.98 -11.84 -2.69
C GLU A 12 -2.99 -11.41 -4.18
N PHE A 13 -2.53 -10.19 -4.50
CA PHE A 13 -2.36 -9.72 -5.88
C PHE A 13 -0.97 -10.03 -6.48
N GLY A 14 -0.17 -10.83 -5.78
CA GLY A 14 1.20 -11.19 -6.16
C GLY A 14 2.19 -10.04 -6.06
N VAL A 15 1.92 -9.05 -5.20
CA VAL A 15 2.82 -7.93 -4.89
C VAL A 15 3.32 -8.11 -3.47
N GLU A 16 4.58 -8.49 -3.33
CA GLU A 16 5.22 -8.63 -2.03
C GLU A 16 5.78 -7.28 -1.57
N VAL A 17 5.36 -6.84 -0.38
CA VAL A 17 5.79 -5.59 0.24
C VAL A 17 5.91 -5.81 1.75
N SER A 18 6.69 -4.96 2.42
CA SER A 18 6.70 -4.81 3.88
C SER A 18 6.29 -3.40 4.27
N VAL A 19 5.57 -3.24 5.38
CA VAL A 19 5.23 -1.91 5.93
C VAL A 19 6.41 -1.41 6.76
N ASP A 20 6.97 -0.27 6.36
CA ASP A 20 8.10 0.39 7.06
C ASP A 20 7.58 1.27 8.20
N SER A 21 6.56 2.08 7.94
CA SER A 21 6.00 2.98 8.94
C SER A 21 4.52 3.31 8.69
N ILE A 22 3.83 3.68 9.76
CA ILE A 22 2.40 4.00 9.75
C ILE A 22 2.22 5.41 10.31
N HIS A 23 1.61 6.29 9.53
CA HIS A 23 1.38 7.68 9.84
C HIS A 23 -0.12 7.98 9.86
N PRO A 24 -0.80 7.84 11.01
CA PRO A 24 -2.20 8.23 11.13
C PRO A 24 -2.33 9.75 11.09
N GLY A 25 -3.30 10.24 10.33
CA GLY A 25 -3.68 11.65 10.27
C GLY A 25 -5.18 11.84 10.53
N PRO A 26 -5.67 13.09 10.53
CA PRO A 26 -7.07 13.38 10.83
C PRO A 26 -8.08 12.78 9.84
N VAL A 27 -7.68 12.61 8.58
CA VAL A 27 -8.57 12.16 7.48
C VAL A 27 -8.12 10.81 6.90
N ILE A 28 -6.80 10.59 6.82
CA ILE A 28 -6.21 9.42 6.18
C ILE A 28 -5.08 8.88 7.03
N THR A 29 -4.85 7.58 6.93
CA THR A 29 -3.66 6.92 7.46
C THR A 29 -2.76 6.57 6.28
N ARG A 30 -1.53 7.07 6.31
CA ARG A 30 -0.51 6.75 5.30
C ARG A 30 0.33 5.57 5.78
N TYR A 31 0.41 4.54 4.94
CA TYR A 31 1.29 3.40 5.12
C TYR A 31 2.46 3.56 4.18
N GLU A 32 3.67 3.70 4.74
CA GLU A 32 4.89 3.64 3.96
C GLU A 32 5.25 2.16 3.80
N ILE A 33 5.41 1.74 2.55
CA ILE A 33 5.69 0.34 2.20
C ILE A 33 6.99 0.27 1.42
N GLN A 34 7.76 -0.77 1.69
CA GLN A 34 8.94 -1.15 0.93
C GLN A 34 8.59 -2.34 0.04
N PRO A 35 8.53 -2.17 -1.29
CA PRO A 35 8.31 -3.29 -2.19
C PRO A 35 9.52 -4.22 -2.23
N ALA A 36 9.27 -5.52 -2.44
CA ALA A 36 10.33 -6.49 -2.71
C ALA A 36 11.11 -6.12 -4.00
N ALA A 37 12.35 -6.60 -4.09
CA ALA A 37 13.20 -6.34 -5.25
C ALA A 37 12.52 -6.77 -6.56
N GLY A 38 12.52 -5.89 -7.57
CA GLY A 38 11.90 -6.15 -8.88
C GLY A 38 10.40 -5.85 -8.96
N VAL A 39 9.73 -5.49 -7.86
CA VAL A 39 8.34 -5.03 -7.89
C VAL A 39 8.30 -3.60 -8.43
N LYS A 40 7.64 -3.41 -9.58
CA LYS A 40 7.43 -2.08 -10.16
C LYS A 40 6.33 -1.32 -9.41
N VAL A 41 6.58 -0.04 -9.09
CA VAL A 41 5.60 0.83 -8.41
C VAL A 41 4.31 0.98 -9.23
N SER A 42 4.40 1.02 -10.55
CA SER A 42 3.23 1.06 -11.45
C SER A 42 2.29 -0.12 -11.27
N ARG A 43 2.81 -1.30 -10.87
CA ARG A 43 1.97 -2.47 -10.56
C ARG A 43 1.09 -2.21 -9.34
N ILE A 44 1.62 -1.54 -8.32
CA ILE A 44 0.89 -1.17 -7.11
C ILE A 44 -0.16 -0.09 -7.43
N ALA A 45 0.24 0.93 -8.19
CA ALA A 45 -0.67 2.01 -8.63
C ALA A 45 -1.88 1.46 -9.40
N ASN A 46 -1.66 0.49 -10.30
CA ASN A 46 -2.72 -0.15 -11.07
C ASN A 46 -3.70 -0.99 -10.22
N LEU A 47 -3.30 -1.41 -9.02
CA LEU A 47 -4.14 -2.18 -8.09
C LEU A 47 -4.95 -1.31 -7.14
N ALA A 48 -4.82 0.02 -7.17
CA ALA A 48 -5.42 0.91 -6.17
C ALA A 48 -6.94 0.69 -5.98
N LYS A 49 -7.68 0.48 -7.08
CA LYS A 49 -9.12 0.23 -7.05
C LYS A 49 -9.47 -1.12 -6.44
N ASP A 50 -8.76 -2.17 -6.82
CA ASP A 50 -8.97 -3.51 -6.28
C ASP A 50 -8.51 -3.64 -4.83
N LEU A 51 -7.45 -2.96 -4.45
CA LEU A 51 -6.96 -2.87 -3.09
C LEU A 51 -7.98 -2.14 -2.19
N ALA A 52 -8.56 -1.03 -2.66
CA ALA A 52 -9.63 -0.34 -1.94
C ALA A 52 -10.82 -1.26 -1.67
N ARG A 53 -11.25 -2.01 -2.68
CA ARG A 53 -12.31 -3.02 -2.56
C ARG A 53 -11.96 -4.12 -1.56
N SER A 54 -10.73 -4.65 -1.62
CA SER A 54 -10.27 -5.74 -0.74
C SER A 54 -10.15 -5.31 0.73
N LEU A 55 -9.88 -4.03 0.96
CA LEU A 55 -9.80 -3.42 2.30
C LEU A 55 -11.13 -2.84 2.80
N ALA A 56 -12.22 -2.96 2.01
CA ALA A 56 -13.51 -2.36 2.31
C ALA A 56 -13.46 -0.84 2.58
N VAL A 57 -12.61 -0.12 1.84
CA VAL A 57 -12.48 1.35 1.91
C VAL A 57 -12.94 2.00 0.61
N THR A 58 -13.36 3.27 0.69
CA THR A 58 -13.87 4.00 -0.48
C THR A 58 -12.80 4.21 -1.57
N SER A 59 -11.56 4.48 -1.17
CA SER A 59 -10.45 4.67 -2.11
C SER A 59 -9.10 4.44 -1.43
N VAL A 60 -8.11 4.09 -2.24
CA VAL A 60 -6.70 4.04 -1.85
C VAL A 60 -5.94 4.95 -2.81
N ARG A 61 -5.06 5.79 -2.27
CA ARG A 61 -4.16 6.63 -3.07
C ARG A 61 -2.73 6.10 -2.96
N VAL A 62 -2.14 5.79 -4.10
CA VAL A 62 -0.73 5.37 -4.19
C VAL A 62 0.12 6.62 -4.44
N VAL A 63 1.17 6.77 -3.65
CA VAL A 63 2.18 7.83 -3.82
C VAL A 63 3.47 7.15 -4.24
N GLU A 64 3.93 7.40 -5.47
CA GLU A 64 5.04 6.64 -6.05
C GLU A 64 6.40 7.01 -5.49
N VAL A 65 6.57 8.29 -5.11
CA VAL A 65 7.83 8.82 -4.59
C VAL A 65 7.53 9.60 -3.32
N ILE A 66 8.25 9.27 -2.24
CA ILE A 66 8.20 9.98 -0.97
C ILE A 66 9.49 10.82 -0.90
N PRO A 67 9.42 12.16 -1.00
CA PRO A 67 10.61 12.99 -0.95
C PRO A 67 11.45 12.72 0.30
N GLY A 68 12.74 12.44 0.12
CA GLY A 68 13.66 12.12 1.22
C GLY A 68 13.69 10.64 1.64
N LYS A 69 12.98 9.77 0.92
CA LYS A 69 13.09 8.32 1.00
C LYS A 69 13.22 7.69 -0.39
#